data_AF-E4TTV0-F1
#
_entry.id   AF-E4TTV0-F1
#
_cell.length_a   1.000
_cell.length_b   1.000
_cell.length_c   1.000
_cell.angle_alpha   90.00
_cell.angle_beta   90.00
_cell.angle_gamma   90.00
#
_symmetry.space_group_name_H-M   'P 1'
#
loop_
_entity.id
_entity.type
_entity.pdbx_description
1 polymer ?
#
loop_
_entity_poly.entity_id
_entity_poly.type
_entity_poly.pdbx_seq_one_letter_code
_entity_poly.pdbx_strand_id
1 'polypeptide(L)'
;MIKSIKKSVQGFITSLKPTYAVEVDLYHVIPGVPVKSNKERHDFDKGEFQQAKTFFDGAVVKTSDLKLAPAEIKLIKGKKKVLEFKHFGPVNDIRPSKGKRR
;
A
#
# COMPACT_ATOMS: atom_id res chain seq x y z
N MET A 1 7.11 -41.52 -7.19
CA MET A 1 6.19 -40.82 -8.12
C MET A 1 5.33 -39.72 -7.48
N ILE A 2 4.78 -39.92 -6.27
CA ILE A 2 3.82 -38.99 -5.63
C ILE A 2 4.39 -37.58 -5.32
N LYS A 3 5.70 -37.44 -5.06
CA LYS A 3 6.35 -36.14 -4.77
C LYS A 3 6.32 -35.14 -5.93
N SER A 4 6.28 -35.62 -7.19
CA SER A 4 6.28 -34.76 -8.38
C SER A 4 4.94 -34.04 -8.56
N ILE A 5 3.83 -34.78 -8.40
CA ILE A 5 2.46 -34.26 -8.51
C ILE A 5 2.17 -33.20 -7.45
N LYS A 6 2.68 -33.39 -6.22
CA LYS A 6 2.50 -32.39 -5.15
C LYS A 6 3.20 -31.07 -5.47
N LYS A 7 4.38 -31.10 -6.11
CA LYS A 7 5.11 -29.88 -6.48
C LYS A 7 4.43 -29.11 -7.62
N SER A 8 3.89 -29.81 -8.61
CA SER A 8 3.17 -29.16 -9.72
C SER A 8 1.86 -28.52 -9.25
N VAL A 9 1.06 -29.23 -8.43
CA VAL A 9 -0.19 -28.68 -7.86
C VAL A 9 0.10 -27.46 -6.98
N GLN A 10 1.18 -27.47 -6.18
CA GLN A 10 1.55 -26.34 -5.34
C GLN A 10 1.89 -25.08 -6.16
N GLY A 11 2.59 -25.23 -7.29
CA GLY A 11 2.92 -24.13 -8.19
C GLY A 11 1.70 -23.51 -8.87
N PHE A 12 0.69 -24.32 -9.19
CA PHE A 12 -0.58 -23.82 -9.72
C PHE A 12 -1.38 -23.05 -8.64
N ILE A 13 -1.43 -23.56 -7.41
CA ILE A 13 -2.13 -22.90 -6.30
C ILE A 13 -1.49 -21.55 -5.99
N THR A 14 -0.15 -21.45 -5.94
CA THR A 14 0.53 -20.18 -5.71
C THR A 14 0.34 -19.21 -6.86
N SER A 15 0.25 -19.67 -8.11
CA SER A 15 0.02 -18.79 -9.26
C SER A 15 -1.34 -18.10 -9.24
N LEU A 16 -2.36 -18.74 -8.66
CA LEU A 16 -3.72 -18.20 -8.50
C LEU A 16 -3.86 -17.29 -7.27
N LYS A 17 -2.88 -17.29 -6.36
CA LYS A 17 -2.93 -16.40 -5.19
C LYS A 17 -2.76 -14.93 -5.60
N PRO A 18 -3.48 -14.03 -4.95
CA PRO A 18 -3.34 -12.59 -5.18
C PRO A 18 -1.98 -12.08 -4.67
N THR A 19 -1.43 -11.09 -5.36
CA THR A 19 -0.34 -10.26 -4.84
C THR A 19 -0.89 -9.22 -3.86
N TYR A 20 -0.01 -8.64 -3.05
CA TYR A 20 -0.35 -7.56 -2.14
C TYR A 20 0.65 -6.43 -2.29
N ALA A 21 0.25 -5.21 -1.95
CA ALA A 21 1.14 -4.06 -1.96
C ALA A 21 0.79 -3.11 -0.83
N VAL A 22 1.79 -2.42 -0.29
CA VAL A 22 1.58 -1.31 0.64
C VAL A 22 2.06 -0.03 -0.03
N GLU A 23 1.19 0.97 -0.10
CA GLU A 23 1.51 2.30 -0.61
C GLU A 23 1.51 3.31 0.53
N VAL A 24 2.57 4.10 0.63
CA VAL A 24 2.72 5.22 1.56
C VAL A 24 2.82 6.51 0.73
N ASP A 25 1.95 7.47 1.02
CA ASP A 25 1.87 8.76 0.36
C ASP A 25 2.13 9.85 1.41
N LEU A 26 3.27 10.52 1.35
CA LEU A 26 3.62 11.61 2.27
C LEU A 26 3.48 12.95 1.55
N TYR A 27 2.73 13.88 2.13
CA TYR A 27 2.47 15.20 1.54
C TYR A 27 3.36 16.26 2.17
N HIS A 28 4.07 17.01 1.33
CA HIS A 28 4.84 18.18 1.74
C HIS A 28 4.06 19.44 1.37
N VAL A 29 3.62 20.17 2.38
CA VAL A 29 2.94 21.46 2.23
C VAL A 29 3.92 22.57 2.57
N ILE A 30 4.29 23.34 1.54
CA ILE A 30 5.12 24.54 1.69
C ILE A 30 4.25 25.71 1.23
N PRO A 31 4.00 26.72 2.07
CA PRO A 31 3.23 27.91 1.68
C PRO A 31 3.79 28.57 0.41
N GLY A 32 2.91 28.89 -0.54
CA GLY A 32 3.29 29.52 -1.81
C GLY A 32 3.81 28.56 -2.89
N VAL A 33 3.95 27.26 -2.60
CA VAL A 33 4.39 26.23 -3.56
C VAL A 33 3.27 25.19 -3.73
N PRO A 34 3.05 24.64 -4.94
CA PRO A 34 2.11 23.54 -5.11
C PRO A 34 2.48 22.35 -4.23
N VAL A 35 1.47 21.75 -3.61
CA VAL A 35 1.59 20.56 -2.76
C VAL A 35 2.31 19.46 -3.52
N LYS A 36 3.42 18.97 -2.96
CA LYS A 36 4.15 17.82 -3.47
C LYS A 36 3.83 16.59 -2.64
N SER A 37 3.65 15.44 -3.29
CA SER A 37 3.48 14.15 -2.62
C SER A 37 4.62 13.21 -2.98
N ASN A 38 5.23 12.57 -1.99
CA ASN A 38 6.15 11.47 -2.20
C ASN A 38 5.40 10.14 -2.03
N LYS A 39 5.42 9.30 -3.07
CA LYS A 39 4.74 8.00 -3.12
C LYS A 39 5.78 6.90 -3.08
N GLU A 40 5.72 6.08 -2.05
CA GLU A 40 6.49 4.86 -1.95
C GLU A 40 5.56 3.66 -2.02
N ARG A 41 5.89 2.69 -2.87
CA ARG A 41 5.11 1.46 -3.04
C ARG A 41 6.01 0.26 -2.81
N HIS A 42 5.58 -0.61 -1.91
CA HIS A 42 6.23 -1.88 -1.63
C HIS A 42 5.32 -3.02 -2.07
N ASP A 43 5.74 -3.78 -3.08
CA ASP A 43 5.01 -4.93 -3.60
C ASP A 43 5.48 -6.22 -2.89
N PHE A 44 4.51 -7.09 -2.58
CA PHE A 44 4.72 -8.40 -1.95
C PHE A 44 4.33 -9.51 -2.91
N ASP A 45 4.91 -10.69 -2.71
CA ASP A 45 4.66 -11.84 -3.57
C ASP A 45 3.27 -12.45 -3.38
N LYS A 46 2.94 -13.39 -4.26
CA LYS A 46 1.63 -14.04 -4.29
C LYS A 46 1.35 -14.79 -2.98
N GLY A 47 0.26 -14.41 -2.32
CA GLY A 47 -0.18 -15.06 -1.09
C GLY A 47 0.47 -14.53 0.19
N GLU A 48 1.33 -13.51 0.11
CA GLU A 48 2.03 -12.93 1.26
C GLU A 48 1.21 -11.89 2.02
N PHE A 49 -0.08 -12.19 2.26
CA PHE A 49 -0.98 -11.27 2.96
C PHE A 49 -0.46 -10.90 4.36
N GLN A 50 0.03 -11.90 5.11
CA GLN A 50 0.46 -11.69 6.48
C GLN A 50 1.68 -10.76 6.56
N GLN A 51 2.64 -10.91 5.63
CA GLN A 51 3.81 -10.03 5.56
C GLN A 51 3.40 -8.60 5.19
N ALA A 52 2.53 -8.46 4.19
CA ALA A 52 1.99 -7.17 3.78
C ALA A 52 1.24 -6.46 4.91
N LYS A 53 0.46 -7.22 5.70
CA LYS A 53 -0.27 -6.70 6.86
C LYS A 53 0.68 -6.26 7.98
N THR A 54 1.66 -7.09 8.34
CA THR A 54 2.66 -6.72 9.36
C THR A 54 3.44 -5.47 8.94
N PHE A 55 3.80 -5.34 7.65
CA PHE A 55 4.45 -4.15 7.14
C PHE A 55 3.54 -2.92 7.20
N PHE A 56 2.27 -3.06 6.83
CA PHE A 56 1.27 -1.99 6.93
C PHE A 56 1.11 -1.51 8.37
N ASP A 57 0.92 -2.43 9.33
CA ASP A 57 0.77 -2.10 10.74
C ASP A 57 2.03 -1.40 11.28
N GLY A 58 3.21 -1.89 10.90
CA GLY A 58 4.48 -1.26 11.25
C GLY A 58 4.64 0.15 10.64
N ALA A 59 4.21 0.36 9.40
CA ALA A 59 4.24 1.67 8.76
C ALA A 59 3.28 2.65 9.44
N VAL A 60 2.09 2.19 9.84
CA VAL A 60 1.10 2.98 10.60
C VAL A 60 1.67 3.42 11.94
N VAL A 61 2.27 2.50 12.70
CA VAL A 61 2.88 2.81 14.01
C VAL A 61 4.03 3.80 13.83
N LYS A 62 4.98 3.52 12.94
CA LYS A 62 6.13 4.42 12.70
C LYS A 62 5.70 5.81 12.23
N THR A 63 4.70 5.90 11.36
CA THR A 63 4.18 7.19 10.87
C THR A 63 3.55 8.00 12.00
N SER A 64 2.84 7.33 12.91
CA SER A 64 2.30 7.93 14.12
C SER A 64 3.41 8.40 15.08
N ASP A 65 4.40 7.55 15.34
CA ASP A 65 5.50 7.83 16.27
C ASP A 65 6.38 8.99 15.79
N LEU A 66 6.69 9.00 14.49
CA LEU A 66 7.48 10.05 13.85
C LEU A 66 6.65 11.31 13.54
N LYS A 67 5.34 11.29 13.82
CA LYS A 67 4.39 12.39 13.55
C LYS A 67 4.48 12.89 12.10
N LEU A 68 4.63 11.96 11.15
CA LEU A 68 4.76 12.25 9.71
C LEU A 68 3.39 12.56 9.09
N ALA A 69 2.72 13.60 9.57
CA ALA A 69 1.51 14.13 8.98
C ALA A 69 1.85 15.36 8.12
N PRO A 70 1.21 15.54 6.94
CA PRO A 70 0.11 14.75 6.39
C PRO A 70 0.56 13.51 5.59
N ALA A 71 -0.01 12.33 5.87
CA ALA A 71 0.33 11.09 5.18
C ALA A 71 -0.87 10.14 4.98
N GLU A 72 -0.75 9.26 4.00
CA GLU A 72 -1.69 8.17 3.69
C GLU A 72 -0.95 6.84 3.61
N ILE A 73 -1.56 5.79 4.14
CA ILE A 73 -1.05 4.43 4.03
C ILE A 73 -2.19 3.53 3.55
N LYS A 74 -1.94 2.75 2.49
CA LYS A 74 -2.89 1.84 1.86
C LYS A 74 -2.33 0.43 1.81
N LEU A 75 -3.14 -0.54 2.24
CA LEU A 75 -2.91 -1.95 1.93
C LEU A 75 -3.77 -2.32 0.72
N ILE A 76 -3.14 -2.79 -0.35
CA ILE A 76 -3.75 -3.11 -1.63
C ILE A 76 -3.64 -4.61 -1.90
N LYS A 77 -4.74 -5.22 -2.32
CA LYS A 77 -4.83 -6.59 -2.83
C LYS A 77 -4.93 -6.58 -4.35
N GLY A 78 -4.04 -7.32 -4.99
CA GLY A 78 -3.90 -7.35 -6.44
C GLY A 78 -3.58 -5.98 -7.00
N LYS A 79 -4.23 -5.62 -8.11
CA LYS A 79 -3.91 -4.37 -8.84
C LYS A 79 -4.58 -3.12 -8.29
N LYS A 80 -5.75 -3.23 -7.65
CA LYS A 80 -6.63 -2.07 -7.38
C LYS A 80 -7.46 -2.14 -6.10
N LYS A 81 -7.59 -3.30 -5.44
CA LYS A 81 -8.51 -3.44 -4.30
C LYS A 81 -7.83 -2.96 -3.03
N VAL A 82 -8.21 -1.81 -2.51
CA VAL A 82 -7.77 -1.36 -1.18
C VAL A 82 -8.47 -2.23 -0.12
N LEU A 83 -7.69 -2.88 0.73
CA LEU A 83 -8.19 -3.64 1.87
C LEU A 83 -8.29 -2.77 3.11
N GLU A 84 -7.23 -2.03 3.40
CA GLU A 84 -7.14 -1.16 4.56
C GLU A 84 -6.52 0.18 4.15
N PHE A 85 -7.00 1.24 4.81
CA PHE A 85 -6.59 2.60 4.52
C PHE A 85 -6.51 3.40 5.81
N LYS A 86 -5.37 4.04 6.04
CA LYS A 86 -5.15 4.95 7.17
C LYS A 86 -4.69 6.29 6.64
N HIS A 87 -5.26 7.37 7.18
CA HIS A 87 -4.83 8.73 6.91
C HIS A 87 -4.36 9.40 8.20
N PHE A 88 -3.42 10.33 8.06
CA PHE A 88 -2.83 11.09 9.15
C PHE A 88 -2.82 12.58 8.78
N GLY A 89 -3.45 13.40 9.62
CA GLY A 89 -3.55 14.85 9.39
C GLY A 89 -4.59 15.27 8.34
N PRO A 90 -4.61 16.56 7.95
CA PRO A 90 -5.62 17.16 7.07
C PRO A 90 -5.38 16.82 5.59
N VAL A 91 -5.25 15.53 5.27
CA VAL A 91 -4.94 15.10 3.90
C VAL A 91 -6.07 15.40 2.92
N ASN A 92 -7.32 15.36 3.38
CA ASN A 92 -8.48 15.61 2.52
C ASN A 92 -8.51 17.03 1.96
N ASP A 93 -7.96 18.00 2.69
CA ASP A 93 -7.91 19.41 2.28
C ASP A 93 -6.72 19.70 1.37
N ILE A 94 -5.65 18.91 1.50
CA ILE A 94 -4.37 19.08 0.82
C ILE A 94 -4.33 18.28 -0.48
N ARG A 95 -5.11 17.19 -0.58
CA ARG A 95 -5.12 16.33 -1.75
C ARG A 95 -5.51 17.18 -2.97
N PRO A 96 -4.62 17.33 -3.97
CA PRO A 96 -4.95 18.09 -5.15
C PRO A 96 -6.17 17.44 -5.79
N SER A 97 -7.24 18.21 -5.99
CA SER A 97 -8.42 17.72 -6.70
C SER A 97 -7.92 17.15 -8.02
N LYS A 98 -8.13 15.85 -8.26
CA LYS A 98 -7.79 15.28 -9.55
C LYS A 98 -8.70 15.97 -10.55
N GLY A 99 -8.15 16.95 -11.27
CA GLY A 99 -8.87 17.65 -12.31
C GLY A 99 -9.55 16.61 -13.19
N LYS A 100 -10.88 16.67 -13.21
CA LYS A 100 -11.70 15.89 -14.13
C LYS A 100 -11.26 16.36 -15.52
N ARG A 101 -10.34 15.63 -16.16
CA ARG A 101 -10.04 15.81 -17.58
C ARG A 101 -11.37 15.58 -18.30
N ARG A 102 -12.03 16.68 -18.65
CA ARG A 102 -13.14 16.72 -19.59
C ARG A 102 -12.60 16.40 -20.96
#